data_AF-A0AAV5JXU0-F1
#
_entry.id   AF-A0AAV5JXU0-F1
#
_cell.length_a   1.000
_cell.length_b   1.000
_cell.length_c   1.000
_cell.angle_alpha   90.00
_cell.angle_beta   90.00
_cell.angle_gamma   90.00
#
_symmetry.space_group_name_H-M   'P 1'
#
loop_
_entity.id
_entity.type
_entity.pdbx_description
1 polymer ?
#
loop_
_entity_poly.entity_id
_entity_poly.type
_entity_poly.pdbx_seq_one_letter_code
_entity_poly.pdbx_strand_id
1 'polypeptide(L)'
;MDPKGTIVFSTISRPNYGFDVFFVQLNHITAAIEDRLTDGYSVNFNAQFVDEDQSVVFVSERSRSPRIYLTRLAYPILTLHSTEIDDKDKKITRLTLYGAVDYSPTVSKSRKFLVVASYGSRSWGGEFHELNMDIVVFL
;
A
#
# COMPACT_ATOMS: atom_id res chain seq x y z
N MET A 1 -33.10 32.73 13.76
CA MET A 1 -31.80 33.43 13.64
C MET A 1 -31.23 33.06 12.29
N ASP A 2 -30.74 34.02 11.52
CA ASP A 2 -30.08 33.72 10.24
C ASP A 2 -28.72 33.05 10.49
N PRO A 3 -28.40 31.95 9.77
CA PRO A 3 -27.08 31.33 9.88
C PRO A 3 -26.00 32.32 9.38
N LYS A 4 -25.01 32.63 10.22
CA LYS A 4 -23.97 33.64 9.96
C LYS A 4 -22.66 33.08 9.37
N GLY A 5 -22.68 31.91 8.73
CA GLY A 5 -21.45 31.33 8.22
C GLY A 5 -21.65 30.28 7.13
N THR A 6 -20.66 30.19 6.24
CA THR A 6 -20.55 29.14 5.22
C THR A 6 -19.64 28.05 5.75
N ILE A 7 -20.12 26.80 5.78
CA ILE A 7 -19.26 25.64 6.01
C ILE A 7 -18.92 25.05 4.65
N VAL A 8 -17.63 24.95 4.34
CA VAL A 8 -17.14 24.31 3.12
C VAL A 8 -16.45 23.01 3.52
N PHE A 9 -16.90 21.89 2.95
CA PHE A 9 -16.18 20.63 3.00
C PHE A 9 -15.69 20.29 1.59
N SER A 10 -14.38 20.05 1.45
CA SER A 10 -13.83 19.41 0.26
C SER A 10 -13.39 18.00 0.64
N THR A 11 -14.07 16.99 0.10
CA THR A 11 -13.58 15.61 0.17
C THR A 11 -12.71 15.37 -1.05
N ILE A 12 -11.40 15.24 -0.84
CA ILE A 12 -10.49 14.75 -1.89
C ILE A 12 -10.72 13.23 -1.96
N SER A 13 -11.62 12.79 -2.82
CA SER A 13 -11.69 11.36 -3.17
C SER A 13 -11.34 11.22 -4.64
N ARG A 14 -10.45 10.25 -4.88
CA ARG A 14 -10.14 9.77 -6.22
C ARG A 14 -11.21 8.72 -6.53
N PRO A 15 -12.09 8.92 -7.52
CA PRO A 15 -13.15 7.95 -7.81
C PRO A 15 -12.61 6.63 -8.37
N ASN A 16 -11.40 6.64 -8.94
CA ASN A 16 -10.70 5.45 -9.42
C ASN A 16 -9.22 5.53 -9.08
N TYR A 17 -8.79 4.88 -8.00
CA TYR A 17 -7.38 4.64 -7.76
C TYR A 17 -7.19 3.22 -7.25
N GLY A 18 -6.40 2.43 -8.00
CA GLY A 18 -5.86 1.19 -7.47
C GLY A 18 -4.80 1.52 -6.43
N PHE A 19 -4.95 0.97 -5.23
CA PHE A 19 -3.93 1.01 -4.21
C PHE A 19 -3.52 -0.44 -3.98
N ASP A 20 -2.36 -0.83 -4.47
CA ASP A 20 -1.98 -2.22 -4.59
C ASP A 20 -1.03 -2.63 -3.49
N VAL A 21 -1.07 -3.91 -3.12
CA VAL A 21 -0.06 -4.51 -2.26
C VAL A 21 1.09 -4.98 -3.14
N PHE A 22 2.29 -4.49 -2.89
CA PHE A 22 3.54 -4.89 -3.55
C PHE A 22 4.43 -5.64 -2.57
N PHE A 23 5.23 -6.56 -3.09
CA PHE A 23 6.28 -7.23 -2.35
C PHE A 23 7.65 -6.80 -2.85
N VAL A 24 8.62 -6.70 -1.95
CA VAL A 24 10.02 -6.33 -2.21
C VAL A 24 10.94 -7.33 -1.55
N GLN A 25 11.96 -7.80 -2.28
CA GLN A 25 13.01 -8.66 -1.74
C GLN A 25 14.16 -7.81 -1.19
N LEU A 26 14.49 -7.99 0.09
CA LEU A 26 15.44 -7.11 0.80
C LEU A 26 16.92 -7.37 0.46
N ASN A 27 17.23 -8.45 -0.26
CA ASN A 27 18.62 -8.82 -0.58
C ASN A 27 19.20 -8.04 -1.78
N HIS A 28 18.38 -7.30 -2.53
CA HIS A 28 18.79 -6.54 -3.73
C HIS A 28 18.51 -5.04 -3.56
N ILE A 29 19.27 -4.37 -2.68
CA ILE A 29 19.12 -2.93 -2.40
C ILE A 29 19.47 -2.06 -3.63
N THR A 30 20.18 -2.59 -4.63
CA THR A 30 20.63 -1.84 -5.82
C THR A 30 19.61 -1.79 -6.96
N ALA A 31 18.58 -2.64 -6.94
CA ALA A 31 17.43 -2.57 -7.84
C ALA A 31 16.25 -3.26 -7.16
N ALA A 32 15.37 -2.47 -6.52
CA ALA A 32 14.17 -3.00 -5.90
C ALA A 32 13.31 -3.67 -6.99
N ILE A 33 13.36 -5.00 -7.06
CA ILE A 33 12.39 -5.78 -7.82
C ILE A 33 11.15 -5.83 -6.95
N GLU A 34 10.11 -5.12 -7.38
CA GLU A 34 8.80 -5.16 -6.76
C GLU A 34 7.84 -5.94 -7.64
N ASP A 35 7.16 -6.96 -7.11
CA ASP A 35 5.99 -7.48 -7.80
C ASP A 35 4.70 -7.14 -7.05
N ARG A 36 3.66 -6.96 -7.85
CA ARG A 36 2.30 -6.66 -7.39
C ARG A 36 1.60 -7.95 -6.98
N LEU A 37 1.02 -7.94 -5.78
CA LEU A 37 0.23 -9.05 -5.23
C LEU A 37 -1.28 -8.93 -5.45
N THR A 38 -1.74 -7.75 -5.89
CA THR A 38 -3.15 -7.42 -6.08
C THR A 38 -3.48 -7.07 -7.53
N ASP A 39 -4.77 -6.86 -7.79
CA ASP A 39 -5.36 -6.83 -9.12
C ASP A 39 -5.05 -5.59 -9.97
N GLY A 40 -4.46 -4.53 -9.40
CA GLY A 40 -4.24 -3.29 -10.13
C GLY A 40 -5.42 -2.34 -10.19
N TYR A 41 -6.53 -2.67 -9.54
CA TYR A 41 -7.78 -1.92 -9.64
C TYR A 41 -8.35 -1.56 -8.28
N SER A 42 -8.30 -2.49 -7.33
CA SER A 42 -8.89 -2.33 -6.01
C SER A 42 -8.03 -1.47 -5.10
N VAL A 43 -8.64 -0.87 -4.07
CA VAL A 43 -7.93 -0.27 -2.95
C VAL A 43 -7.61 -1.38 -1.94
N ASN A 44 -6.33 -1.57 -1.64
CA ASN A 44 -5.81 -2.62 -0.77
C ASN A 44 -4.80 -2.01 0.23
N PHE A 45 -4.96 -2.24 1.53
CA PHE A 45 -4.15 -1.62 2.58
C PHE A 45 -4.05 -2.50 3.83
N ASN A 46 -3.22 -2.09 4.80
CA ASN A 46 -2.98 -2.82 6.06
C ASN A 46 -2.55 -4.27 5.84
N ALA A 47 -1.57 -4.46 4.96
CA ALA A 47 -0.98 -5.76 4.72
C ALA A 47 -0.21 -6.27 5.95
N GLN A 48 -0.32 -7.56 6.23
CA GLN A 48 0.38 -8.22 7.34
C GLN A 48 0.73 -9.67 6.97
N PHE A 49 1.97 -10.08 7.24
CA PHE A 49 2.35 -11.49 7.17
C PHE A 49 1.65 -12.31 8.25
N VAL A 50 1.08 -13.46 7.87
CA VAL A 50 0.41 -14.39 8.82
C VAL A 50 1.18 -15.68 9.08
N ASP A 51 2.20 -15.95 8.27
CA ASP A 51 3.09 -17.10 8.44
C ASP A 51 4.55 -16.69 8.18
N GLU A 52 5.45 -17.67 8.12
CA GLU A 52 6.90 -17.45 8.10
C GLU A 52 7.36 -16.53 6.97
N ASP A 53 6.69 -16.52 5.80
CA ASP A 53 7.06 -15.69 4.64
C ASP A 53 6.10 -15.81 3.44
N GLN A 54 5.04 -16.62 3.53
CA GLN A 54 4.31 -17.11 2.35
C GLN A 54 2.95 -16.44 2.17
N SER A 55 2.30 -16.04 3.25
CA SER A 55 0.94 -15.50 3.19
C SER A 55 0.85 -14.12 3.80
N VAL A 56 0.08 -13.27 3.11
CA VAL A 56 -0.21 -11.90 3.53
C VAL A 56 -1.73 -11.74 3.62
N VAL A 57 -2.21 -11.24 4.75
CA VAL A 57 -3.57 -10.72 4.87
C VAL A 57 -3.58 -9.22 4.65
N PHE A 58 -4.66 -8.69 4.09
CA PHE A 58 -4.82 -7.27 3.84
C PHE A 58 -6.32 -6.91 3.75
N VAL A 59 -6.65 -5.65 3.95
CA VAL A 59 -8.01 -5.12 3.73
C VAL A 59 -8.14 -4.73 2.27
N SER A 60 -9.24 -5.12 1.62
CA SER A 60 -9.54 -4.73 0.25
C SER A 60 -10.99 -4.32 0.05
N GLU A 61 -11.20 -3.31 -0.78
CA GLU A 61 -12.52 -2.83 -1.19
C GLU A 61 -13.06 -3.55 -2.44
N ARG A 62 -12.32 -4.54 -2.98
CA ARG A 62 -12.64 -5.28 -4.23
C ARG A 62 -14.06 -5.85 -4.32
N SER A 63 -14.70 -6.01 -3.17
CA SER A 63 -16.06 -6.54 -3.02
C SER A 63 -17.11 -5.47 -2.71
N ARG A 64 -16.85 -4.21 -3.08
CA ARG A 64 -17.70 -3.03 -2.85
C ARG A 64 -17.90 -2.64 -1.38
N SER A 65 -17.18 -3.31 -0.48
CA SER A 65 -17.03 -2.94 0.92
C SER A 65 -15.67 -3.45 1.40
N PRO A 66 -15.03 -2.78 2.37
CA PRO A 66 -13.80 -3.26 2.98
C PRO A 66 -14.01 -4.65 3.59
N ARG A 67 -13.22 -5.63 3.16
CA ARG A 67 -13.17 -6.99 3.73
C ARG A 67 -11.72 -7.45 3.84
N ILE A 68 -11.47 -8.45 4.69
CA ILE A 68 -10.16 -9.07 4.86
C ILE A 68 -9.97 -10.13 3.79
N TYR A 69 -8.82 -10.08 3.10
CA TYR A 69 -8.39 -11.05 2.11
C TYR A 69 -7.03 -11.62 2.48
N LEU A 70 -6.76 -12.83 2.00
CA LEU A 70 -5.47 -13.49 2.10
C LEU A 70 -4.95 -13.75 0.69
N THR A 71 -3.67 -13.48 0.47
CA THR A 71 -2.94 -13.90 -0.73
C THR A 71 -1.68 -14.66 -0.34
N ARG A 72 -1.20 -15.51 -1.23
CA ARG A 72 0.07 -16.24 -1.08
C ARG A 72 1.09 -15.70 -2.06
N LEU A 73 2.33 -15.56 -1.61
CA LEU A 73 3.46 -15.30 -2.49
C LEU A 73 3.65 -16.54 -3.39
N ALA A 74 3.63 -16.34 -4.71
CA ALA A 74 3.63 -17.42 -5.69
C ALA A 74 4.96 -18.20 -5.80
N TYR A 75 5.97 -17.87 -4.99
CA TYR A 75 7.33 -18.40 -5.13
C TYR A 75 7.76 -19.17 -3.88
N PRO A 76 8.04 -20.49 -3.96
CA PRO A 76 8.94 -21.13 -3.01
C PRO A 76 10.34 -20.60 -3.32
N ILE A 77 10.80 -19.59 -2.58
CA ILE A 77 12.04 -18.91 -2.96
C ILE A 77 13.24 -19.84 -2.71
N LEU A 78 13.82 -20.32 -3.82
CA LEU A 78 15.10 -21.00 -3.85
C LEU A 78 16.18 -20.04 -3.33
N THR A 79 16.76 -20.41 -2.19
CA THR A 79 18.05 -19.95 -1.65
C THR A 79 18.36 -18.46 -1.82
N LEU A 80 17.69 -17.62 -1.03
CA LEU A 80 18.11 -16.23 -0.80
C LEU A 80 19.12 -16.18 0.36
N HIS A 81 20.38 -15.86 0.04
CA HIS A 81 21.40 -15.49 1.03
C HIS A 81 21.01 -14.17 1.67
N SER A 82 20.71 -14.18 2.97
CA SER A 82 20.49 -12.96 3.74
C SER A 82 21.79 -12.15 3.74
N THR A 83 21.81 -11.01 3.07
CA THR A 83 22.76 -9.97 3.39
C THR A 83 22.20 -9.20 4.57
N GLU A 84 22.89 -9.28 5.70
CA GLU A 84 22.63 -8.35 6.79
C GLU A 84 22.79 -6.93 6.25
N ILE A 85 21.84 -6.06 6.57
CA ILE A 85 21.97 -4.63 6.32
C ILE A 85 23.11 -4.19 7.25
N ASP A 86 24.34 -4.07 6.71
CA ASP A 86 25.53 -3.65 7.46
C ASP A 86 25.34 -2.22 7.96
N ASP A 87 24.92 -2.09 9.22
CA ASP A 87 24.60 -0.84 9.91
C ASP A 87 25.87 -0.17 10.48
N LYS A 88 26.90 -0.01 9.67
CA LYS A 88 28.09 0.75 10.09
C LYS A 88 27.87 2.26 10.05
N ASP A 89 26.93 2.74 9.24
CA ASP A 89 26.75 4.16 8.96
C ASP A 89 25.35 4.73 9.30
N LYS A 90 24.42 3.99 9.93
CA LYS A 90 23.05 4.46 10.26
C LYS A 90 22.37 5.21 9.11
N LYS A 91 22.63 4.78 7.88
CA LYS A 91 22.18 5.48 6.67
C LYS A 91 20.74 5.08 6.36
N ILE A 92 19.83 6.05 6.40
CA ILE A 92 18.45 5.85 5.98
C ILE A 92 18.43 5.60 4.47
N THR A 93 17.91 4.44 4.06
CA THR A 93 17.82 4.00 2.66
C THR A 93 16.39 3.68 2.29
N ARG A 94 15.93 4.18 1.14
CA ARG A 94 14.62 3.83 0.57
C ARG A 94 14.67 2.42 -0.02
N LEU A 95 13.70 1.58 0.32
CA LEU A 95 13.65 0.16 -0.09
C LEU A 95 12.72 -0.10 -1.29
N THR A 96 11.84 0.84 -1.60
CA THR A 96 10.85 0.77 -2.69
C THR A 96 11.29 1.58 -3.90
N LEU A 97 10.64 1.35 -5.04
CA LEU A 97 10.86 2.11 -6.28
C LEU A 97 10.72 3.62 -6.05
N TYR A 98 11.64 4.38 -6.64
CA TYR A 98 11.60 5.85 -6.55
C TYR A 98 10.36 6.41 -7.26
N GLY A 99 9.78 7.48 -6.71
CA GLY A 99 8.57 8.12 -7.24
C GLY A 99 7.25 7.45 -6.84
N ALA A 100 7.29 6.31 -6.15
CA ALA A 100 6.13 5.71 -5.50
C ALA A 100 5.86 6.36 -4.12
N VAL A 101 4.70 6.07 -3.52
CA VAL A 101 4.42 6.38 -2.11
C VAL A 101 4.05 5.10 -1.39
N ASP A 102 4.46 5.01 -0.13
CA ASP A 102 4.46 3.76 0.62
C ASP A 102 3.60 3.90 1.87
N TYR A 103 2.62 3.02 2.02
CA TYR A 103 1.73 2.97 3.17
C TYR A 103 1.65 1.55 3.74
N SER A 104 1.30 1.46 5.02
CA SER A 104 1.06 0.20 5.72
C SER A 104 2.15 -0.88 5.48
N PRO A 105 3.44 -0.58 5.70
CA PRO A 105 4.50 -1.55 5.48
C PRO A 105 4.46 -2.70 6.49
N THR A 106 4.83 -3.89 6.05
CA THR A 106 5.05 -5.07 6.91
C THR A 106 6.30 -5.82 6.47
N VAL A 107 7.08 -6.30 7.44
CA VAL A 107 8.31 -7.06 7.20
C VAL A 107 8.10 -8.48 7.69
N SER A 108 8.56 -9.45 6.91
CA SER A 108 8.42 -10.86 7.26
C SER A 108 9.33 -11.27 8.43
N LYS A 109 9.00 -12.37 9.11
CA LYS A 109 9.77 -12.84 10.28
C LYS A 109 11.22 -13.17 9.91
N SER A 110 11.44 -13.71 8.71
CA SER A 110 12.79 -13.99 8.21
C SER A 110 13.59 -12.73 7.84
N ARG A 111 12.94 -11.56 7.81
CA ARG A 111 13.49 -10.28 7.34
C ARG A 111 13.97 -10.30 5.89
N LYS A 112 13.46 -11.22 5.08
CA LYS A 112 13.78 -11.31 3.65
C LYS A 112 12.81 -10.52 2.79
N PHE A 113 11.59 -10.32 3.28
CA PHE A 113 10.52 -9.70 2.51
C PHE A 113 9.95 -8.48 3.21
N LEU A 114 9.75 -7.44 2.41
CA LEU A 114 8.95 -6.28 2.74
C LEU A 114 7.70 -6.33 1.87
N VAL A 115 6.55 -6.06 2.46
CA VAL A 115 5.30 -5.87 1.75
C VAL A 115 4.77 -4.48 2.09
N VAL A 116 4.25 -3.78 1.09
CA VAL A 116 3.85 -2.39 1.20
C VAL A 116 2.63 -2.14 0.34
N ALA A 117 1.71 -1.30 0.83
CA ALA A 117 0.63 -0.81 0.01
C ALA A 117 1.09 0.48 -0.71
N SER A 118 0.93 0.54 -2.03
CA SER A 118 1.48 1.62 -2.85
C SER A 118 0.62 1.91 -4.09
N TYR A 119 0.84 3.09 -4.69
CA TYR A 119 0.36 3.37 -6.05
C TYR A 119 1.25 2.75 -7.14
N GLY A 120 2.39 2.17 -6.75
CA GLY A 120 3.41 1.68 -7.66
C GLY A 120 3.96 2.81 -8.55
N SER A 121 4.29 2.49 -9.79
CA SER A 121 4.82 3.45 -10.78
C SER A 121 3.78 4.41 -11.37
N ARG A 122 2.52 4.35 -10.93
CA ARG A 122 1.47 5.25 -11.44
C ARG A 122 1.75 6.66 -10.95
N SER A 123 1.96 7.59 -11.88
CA SER A 123 2.05 9.01 -11.55
C SER A 123 0.72 9.51 -10.97
N TRP A 124 0.79 10.47 -10.06
CA TRP A 124 -0.41 11.18 -9.63
C TRP A 124 -0.90 12.06 -10.78
N GLY A 125 -1.98 11.64 -11.44
CA GLY A 125 -2.56 12.36 -12.58
C GLY A 125 -3.37 13.62 -12.24
N GLY A 126 -3.39 14.04 -10.96
CA GLY A 126 -4.20 15.20 -10.55
C GLY A 126 -5.71 15.00 -10.71
N GLU A 127 -6.19 13.76 -10.68
CA GLU A 127 -7.62 13.44 -10.87
C GLU A 127 -8.44 13.92 -9.67
N PHE A 128 -8.93 15.15 -9.74
CA PHE A 128 -9.98 15.68 -8.89
C PHE A 128 -11.32 15.42 -9.56
N HIS A 129 -12.25 14.84 -8.81
CA HIS A 129 -13.65 14.78 -9.23
C HIS A 129 -14.49 15.43 -8.15
N GLU A 130 -15.41 16.28 -8.56
CA GLU A 130 -16.46 16.80 -7.70
C GLU A 130 -17.33 15.63 -7.24
N LEU A 131 -17.36 15.38 -5.94
CA LEU A 131 -18.23 14.37 -5.36
C LEU A 131 -19.59 15.01 -5.07
N ASN A 132 -20.63 14.49 -5.73
CA ASN A 132 -22.01 14.82 -5.38
C ASN A 132 -22.37 14.02 -4.12
N MET A 133 -22.34 14.67 -2.96
CA MET A 133 -22.77 14.08 -1.68
C MET A 133 -23.71 15.03 -0.96
N ASP A 134 -24.80 14.48 -0.43
CA ASP A 134 -25.73 15.21 0.43
C ASP A 134 -25.19 15.20 1.87
N ILE A 135 -25.06 16.38 2.46
CA ILE A 135 -24.75 16.55 3.88
C ILE A 135 -26.03 16.94 4.59
N VAL A 136 -26.56 16.06 5.43
CA VAL A 136 -27.74 16.33 6.25
C VAL A 136 -27.28 16.63 7.68
N VAL A 137 -27.62 17.83 8.17
CA VAL A 137 -27.39 18.23 9.56
C VAL A 137 -28.69 18.04 10.33
N PHE A 138 -28.67 17.18 11.35
CA PHE A 138 -29.79 17.07 12.29
C PHE A 138 -29.58 18.08 13.42
N LEU A 139 -30.61 18.88 13.71
CA LEU A 139 -30.66 19.84 14.81
C LEU A 139 -31.35 19.22 16.03
#